data_AF-A0A0V0J3J2-F1
#
_entry.id   AF-A0A0V0J3J2-F1
#
_cell.length_a   1.000
_cell.length_b   1.000
_cell.length_c   1.000
_cell.angle_alpha   90.00
_cell.angle_beta   90.00
_cell.angle_gamma   90.00
#
_symmetry.space_group_name_H-M   'P 1'
#
loop_
_entity.id
_entity.type
_entity.pdbx_description
1 polymer ?
#
loop_
_entity_poly.entity_id
_entity_poly.type
_entity_poly.pdbx_seq_one_letter_code
_entity_poly.pdbx_strand_id
1 'polypeptide(L)'
;MCASTESDIWEESEVQGFSFDDVDSANTTLYNESLTPNFRGETADSPFILIYTNANCAFCKQKLPTVVKYERDTAFCSEECWTKSLRTCVADLRSGGISSWPVEMFVSLDAKRKLLELASETFDGDFLLQVVLLVKSRLDREIFFQVLLENELSYQQYVRFLNETGQITDATALYEAKGCVQDSKIYSFKGFLVSDYPVTRQECEKHIHTLRIFAVTELSSNPNLRAMHASTLQAVDLLEFQTQVNSEWLDFVQKTLPSASEHVKSLLGEISGPLIGQNLASTMVACILMDNKATNGSRAYQLKDKHKMPDEVFRWLALEPLIALQHWMEIDSLLMEKKWFARKCVIGLPVDRLILFLHSKNSPKAVIARYLQYLPDSDTLVDLVVRLGLYGLGIENFVRKKDAAGLRSLHSRVPTSGSNEIQEIEAYLSLPVSFNLSDCKPPDQSMERIHTKGIIAPRNRRRWHVPFAIG
;
A
#
# COMPACT_ATOMS: atom_id res chain seq x y z
N MET A 1 -16.08 -20.50 52.00
CA MET A 1 -14.96 -19.83 52.70
C MET A 1 -14.36 -18.87 51.70
N CYS A 2 -14.60 -17.58 51.91
CA CYS A 2 -14.38 -16.52 50.93
C CYS A 2 -12.88 -16.21 50.77
N ALA A 3 -12.44 -16.12 49.52
CA ALA A 3 -11.16 -15.56 49.13
C ALA A 3 -11.38 -14.07 48.83
N SER A 4 -10.78 -13.21 49.63
CA SER A 4 -10.73 -11.76 49.44
C SER A 4 -9.71 -11.43 48.33
N THR A 5 -10.18 -10.67 47.35
CA THR A 5 -9.43 -10.19 46.17
C THR A 5 -8.50 -9.04 46.54
N GLU A 6 -7.26 -9.05 46.04
CA GLU A 6 -6.24 -7.97 46.14
C GLU A 6 -6.57 -6.73 45.28
N SER A 7 -7.85 -6.46 45.03
CA SER A 7 -8.32 -5.39 44.14
C SER A 7 -8.40 -4.00 44.81
N ASP A 8 -8.21 -3.91 46.13
CA ASP A 8 -8.44 -2.67 46.90
C ASP A 8 -7.12 -1.96 47.32
N ILE A 9 -5.97 -2.34 46.76
CA ILE A 9 -4.64 -1.87 47.26
C ILE A 9 -4.08 -0.67 46.47
N TRP A 10 -4.68 -0.29 45.34
CA TRP A 10 -4.10 0.72 44.44
C TRP A 10 -4.78 2.10 44.49
N GLU A 11 -5.86 2.29 45.25
CA GLU A 11 -6.56 3.58 45.34
C GLU A 11 -6.07 4.52 46.45
N GLU A 12 -5.15 4.12 47.32
CA GLU A 12 -4.61 5.05 48.33
C GLU A 12 -3.08 4.96 48.43
N SER A 13 -2.40 5.81 47.66
CA SER A 13 -1.12 6.33 48.09
C SER A 13 -1.02 7.82 47.75
N GLU A 14 -1.73 8.63 48.54
CA GLU A 14 -1.28 9.98 48.83
C GLU A 14 0.07 9.88 49.57
N VAL A 15 1.16 9.76 48.82
CA VAL A 15 2.48 10.17 49.31
C VAL A 15 2.72 11.52 48.70
N GLN A 16 2.68 12.57 49.52
CA GLN A 16 2.85 13.97 49.11
C GLN A 16 4.10 14.17 48.26
N GLY A 17 3.91 14.20 46.94
CA GLY A 17 4.74 14.88 45.97
C GLY A 17 4.06 16.20 45.59
N PHE A 18 4.84 17.26 45.42
CA PHE A 18 4.36 18.62 45.20
C PHE A 18 3.36 18.74 44.03
N SER A 19 2.20 19.33 44.30
CA SER A 19 1.30 19.91 43.29
C SER A 19 1.75 21.35 43.01
N PHE A 20 1.91 21.67 41.72
CA PHE A 20 1.99 23.04 41.21
C PHE A 20 0.90 23.20 40.13
N ASP A 21 0.32 24.40 40.09
CA ASP A 21 -0.79 24.91 39.25
C ASP A 21 -2.19 24.61 39.87
N ASP A 22 -3.05 25.56 40.24
CA ASP A 22 -3.31 26.92 39.72
C ASP A 22 -3.85 27.89 40.79
N VAL A 23 -3.67 29.18 40.48
CA VAL A 23 -4.19 30.37 41.17
C VAL A 23 -5.67 30.61 40.80
N ASP A 24 -6.40 31.24 41.73
CA ASP A 24 -7.77 31.82 41.64
C ASP A 24 -8.98 30.91 41.88
N SER A 25 -9.60 31.03 43.07
CA SER A 25 -10.72 31.96 43.30
C SER A 25 -11.59 31.60 44.52
N ALA A 26 -11.83 32.63 45.34
CA ALA A 26 -13.02 32.93 46.14
C ALA A 26 -13.70 31.86 47.03
N ASN A 27 -13.72 32.18 48.33
CA ASN A 27 -14.79 31.98 49.31
C ASN A 27 -15.29 30.54 49.56
N THR A 28 -15.11 30.06 50.80
CA THR A 28 -16.21 29.96 51.78
C THR A 28 -15.68 29.53 53.15
N THR A 29 -16.05 30.35 54.14
CA THR A 29 -15.98 30.20 55.59
C THR A 29 -16.65 28.96 56.17
N LEU A 30 -16.32 28.67 57.45
CA LEU A 30 -16.90 27.73 58.44
C LEU A 30 -16.05 26.45 58.57
N TYR A 31 -15.41 26.13 59.70
CA TYR A 31 -15.86 26.22 61.08
C TYR A 31 -14.71 26.59 62.04
N ASN A 32 -15.02 27.51 62.95
CA ASN A 32 -14.37 27.64 64.25
C ASN A 32 -14.77 26.45 65.12
N GLU A 33 -13.84 25.89 65.89
CA GLU A 33 -14.12 25.65 67.30
C GLU A 33 -12.86 25.71 68.16
N SER A 34 -12.82 26.79 68.95
CA SER A 34 -12.28 26.88 70.31
C SER A 34 -10.80 26.53 70.54
N LEU A 35 -9.99 27.58 70.74
CA LEU A 35 -9.18 27.76 71.95
C LEU A 35 -8.80 29.25 72.07
N THR A 36 -9.28 29.92 73.11
CA THR A 36 -8.77 31.23 73.56
C THR A 36 -8.51 31.14 75.07
N PRO A 37 -7.79 32.10 75.66
CA PRO A 37 -6.44 32.54 75.33
C PRO A 37 -5.57 32.59 76.61
N ASN A 38 -4.26 32.78 76.50
CA ASN A 38 -3.56 33.77 77.33
C ASN A 38 -2.10 33.97 76.90
N PHE A 39 -1.81 35.25 76.66
CA PHE A 39 -0.53 35.85 76.31
C PHE A 39 0.43 35.94 77.52
N ARG A 40 1.70 35.59 77.28
CA ARG A 40 2.96 36.19 77.79
C ARG A 40 4.06 35.31 77.20
N GLY A 41 4.87 35.73 76.24
CA GLY A 41 5.73 36.91 76.27
C GLY A 41 7.10 36.48 76.81
N GLU A 42 7.95 35.93 75.95
CA GLU A 42 9.43 36.00 76.04
C GLU A 42 10.06 35.36 74.79
N THR A 43 10.74 36.19 74.02
CA THR A 43 11.63 35.81 72.92
C THR A 43 12.83 35.06 73.50
N ALA A 44 12.87 33.76 73.31
CA ALA A 44 14.08 32.97 73.41
C ALA A 44 14.33 32.37 72.03
N ASP A 45 15.45 32.77 71.41
CA ASP A 45 16.04 32.07 70.27
C ASP A 45 16.34 30.63 70.70
N SER A 46 15.36 29.75 70.51
CA SER A 46 15.55 28.31 70.58
C SER A 46 16.26 27.91 69.30
N PRO A 47 17.43 27.26 69.35
CA PRO A 47 18.00 26.67 68.15
C PRO A 47 16.95 25.69 67.63
N PHE A 48 16.56 25.84 66.36
CA PHE A 48 15.66 24.90 65.70
C PHE A 48 16.38 23.54 65.66
N ILE A 49 16.20 22.73 66.71
CA ILE A 49 16.69 21.36 66.75
C ILE A 49 15.82 20.62 65.74
N LEU A 50 16.35 20.47 64.53
CA LEU A 50 15.77 19.63 63.51
C LEU A 50 15.67 18.23 64.12
N ILE A 51 14.46 17.79 64.44
CA ILE A 51 14.21 16.46 65.00
C ILE A 51 14.48 15.48 63.88
N TYR A 52 15.73 15.01 63.77
CA TYR A 52 16.09 13.97 62.84
C TYR A 52 15.28 12.73 63.16
N THR A 53 14.65 12.19 62.14
CA THR A 53 14.05 10.88 62.24
C THR A 53 15.17 9.85 62.42
N ASN A 54 14.92 8.74 63.12
CA ASN A 54 15.92 7.66 63.28
C ASN A 54 16.20 6.89 61.96
N ALA A 55 15.68 7.36 60.83
CA ALA A 55 15.85 6.74 59.52
C ALA A 55 17.06 7.34 58.78
N ASN A 56 17.86 6.46 58.18
CA ASN A 56 18.94 6.83 57.26
C ASN A 56 18.46 6.64 55.82
N CYS A 57 18.95 7.48 54.90
CA CYS A 57 18.74 7.28 53.48
C CYS A 57 19.26 5.90 53.05
N ALA A 58 18.43 5.14 52.34
CA ALA A 58 18.77 3.81 51.87
C ALA A 58 20.00 3.81 50.95
N PHE A 59 20.20 4.88 50.16
CA PHE A 59 21.30 5.04 49.20
C PHE A 59 22.57 5.65 49.82
N CYS A 60 22.55 6.92 50.25
CA CYS A 60 23.74 7.65 50.71
C CYS A 60 24.05 7.49 52.22
N LYS A 61 23.19 6.78 52.96
CA LYS A 61 23.31 6.54 54.41
C LYS A 61 23.30 7.80 55.31
N GLN A 62 22.94 8.96 54.78
CA GLN A 62 22.77 10.20 55.56
C GLN A 62 21.50 10.15 56.43
N LYS A 63 21.55 10.79 57.60
CA LYS A 63 20.38 10.90 58.51
C LYS A 63 19.31 11.80 57.91
N LEU A 64 18.06 11.35 57.95
CA LEU A 64 16.95 12.07 57.33
C LEU A 64 16.35 13.10 58.31
N PRO A 65 16.31 14.40 57.93
CA PRO A 65 15.66 15.43 58.73
C PRO A 65 14.13 15.27 58.75
N THR A 66 13.56 14.75 57.66
CA THR A 66 12.15 14.39 57.49
C THR A 66 12.09 13.09 56.69
N VAL A 67 11.24 12.13 57.06
CA VAL A 67 11.10 10.87 56.30
C VAL A 67 10.26 11.13 55.06
N VAL A 68 10.89 11.16 53.88
CA VAL A 68 10.19 11.02 52.60
C VAL A 68 10.37 9.57 52.14
N LYS A 69 9.27 8.83 52.11
CA LYS A 69 9.24 7.46 51.57
C LYS A 69 8.96 7.54 50.08
N TYR A 70 9.89 7.07 49.25
CA TYR A 70 9.63 6.89 47.82
C TYR A 70 9.06 5.50 47.52
N GLU A 71 9.28 4.54 48.43
CA GLU A 71 8.75 3.18 48.36
C GLU A 71 8.24 2.75 49.73
N ARG A 72 7.40 1.71 49.78
CA ARG A 72 6.66 1.25 50.98
C ARG A 72 7.51 1.20 52.26
N ASP A 73 8.72 0.64 52.17
CA ASP A 73 9.61 0.39 53.31
C ASP A 73 10.99 1.05 53.20
N THR A 74 11.21 1.92 52.20
CA THR A 74 12.52 2.58 52.02
C THR A 74 12.41 4.09 51.88
N ALA A 75 13.30 4.79 52.57
CA ALA A 75 13.36 6.24 52.59
C ALA A 75 14.63 6.74 51.90
N PHE A 76 14.48 7.80 51.10
CA PHE A 76 15.58 8.42 50.36
C PHE A 76 15.76 9.88 50.77
N CYS A 77 17.00 10.35 50.64
CA CYS A 77 17.38 11.71 51.01
C CYS A 77 16.78 12.77 50.06
N SER A 78 16.54 12.36 48.83
CA SER A 78 16.10 13.19 47.70
C SER A 78 15.67 12.29 46.55
N GLU A 79 15.00 12.88 45.55
CA GLU A 79 14.66 12.22 44.29
C GLU A 79 15.92 11.76 43.54
N GLU A 80 17.02 12.51 43.66
CA GLU A 80 18.30 12.14 43.06
C GLU A 80 18.88 10.87 43.70
N CYS A 81 18.80 10.74 45.04
CA CYS A 81 19.17 9.53 45.78
C CYS A 81 18.36 8.31 45.29
N TRP A 82 17.05 8.49 45.08
CA TRP A 82 16.14 7.43 44.57
C TRP A 82 16.43 7.08 43.11
N THR A 83 16.55 8.08 42.23
CA THR A 83 16.87 7.89 40.80
C THR A 83 18.22 7.18 40.61
N LYS A 84 19.23 7.50 41.43
CA LYS A 84 20.53 6.81 41.40
C LYS A 84 20.39 5.32 41.75
N SER A 85 19.55 4.97 42.73
CA SER A 85 19.28 3.56 43.05
C SER A 85 18.60 2.81 41.91
N LEU A 86 17.65 3.46 41.21
CA LEU A 86 17.00 2.94 40.01
C LEU A 86 17.99 2.76 38.85
N ARG A 87 18.91 3.71 38.63
CA ARG A 87 19.97 3.57 37.61
C ARG A 87 20.90 2.39 37.90
N THR A 88 21.30 2.20 39.16
CA THR A 88 22.09 1.02 39.56
C THR A 88 21.31 -0.25 39.31
N CYS A 89 20.03 -0.29 39.68
CA CYS A 89 19.15 -1.42 39.39
C CYS A 89 19.09 -1.78 37.89
N VAL A 90 18.89 -0.78 37.02
CA VAL A 90 18.84 -0.98 35.56
C VAL A 90 20.18 -1.46 35.01
N ALA A 91 21.31 -0.93 35.48
CA ALA A 91 22.65 -1.36 35.08
C ALA A 91 22.95 -2.81 35.53
N ASP A 92 22.59 -3.15 36.76
CA ASP A 92 22.75 -4.50 37.30
C ASP A 92 21.86 -5.50 36.55
N LEU A 93 20.61 -5.13 36.26
CA LEU A 93 19.67 -5.94 35.47
C LEU A 93 20.22 -6.21 34.06
N ARG A 94 20.78 -5.19 33.39
CA ARG A 94 21.38 -5.33 32.06
C ARG A 94 22.60 -6.25 32.05
N SER A 95 23.41 -6.19 33.09
CA SER A 95 24.62 -7.03 33.22
C SER A 95 24.34 -8.45 33.73
N GLY A 96 23.10 -8.75 34.14
CA GLY A 96 22.74 -10.02 34.78
C GLY A 96 23.37 -10.21 36.17
N GLY A 97 23.82 -9.12 36.80
CA GLY A 97 24.47 -9.14 38.10
C GLY A 97 23.48 -9.26 39.27
N ILE A 98 24.00 -9.61 40.45
CA ILE A 98 23.23 -9.55 41.70
C ILE A 98 23.06 -8.07 42.05
N SER A 99 21.84 -7.57 41.90
CA SER A 99 21.55 -6.17 42.16
C SER A 99 21.56 -5.86 43.66
N SER A 100 22.23 -4.78 44.04
CA SER A 100 22.08 -4.20 45.39
C SER A 100 20.70 -3.55 45.57
N TRP A 101 19.97 -3.36 44.48
CA TRP A 101 18.65 -2.77 44.38
C TRP A 101 17.74 -3.66 43.52
N PRO A 102 17.22 -4.79 44.04
CA PRO A 102 16.31 -5.66 43.30
C PRO A 102 15.08 -4.90 42.79
N VAL A 103 14.56 -5.27 41.62
CA VAL A 103 13.43 -4.56 41.01
C VAL A 103 12.16 -4.66 41.88
N GLU A 104 12.08 -5.69 42.73
CA GLU A 104 11.03 -5.91 43.74
C GLU A 104 10.92 -4.79 44.77
N MET A 105 12.01 -4.06 45.03
CA MET A 105 12.01 -2.94 45.98
C MET A 105 11.29 -1.70 45.46
N PHE A 106 11.13 -1.61 44.14
CA PHE A 106 10.53 -0.48 43.43
C PHE A 106 9.08 -0.82 43.07
N VAL A 107 8.15 -0.51 43.98
CA VAL A 107 6.74 -0.89 43.89
C VAL A 107 5.89 0.25 43.34
N SER A 108 6.30 1.50 43.56
CA SER A 108 5.58 2.69 43.11
C SER A 108 5.40 2.76 41.58
N LEU A 109 4.30 3.38 41.13
CA LEU A 109 4.08 3.66 39.70
C LEU A 109 5.15 4.58 39.13
N ASP A 110 5.59 5.57 39.90
CA ASP A 110 6.68 6.47 39.50
C ASP A 110 7.98 5.71 39.28
N ALA A 111 8.28 4.70 40.10
CA ALA A 111 9.43 3.84 39.84
C ALA A 111 9.27 3.03 38.56
N LYS A 112 8.07 2.53 38.24
CA LYS A 112 7.82 1.81 36.98
C LYS A 112 8.03 2.72 35.77
N ARG A 113 7.50 3.94 35.81
CA ARG A 113 7.73 4.98 34.79
C ARG A 113 9.23 5.25 34.64
N LYS A 114 9.93 5.47 35.76
CA LYS A 114 11.36 5.77 35.74
C LYS A 114 12.22 4.61 35.27
N LEU A 115 11.85 3.36 35.57
CA LEU A 115 12.52 2.16 35.04
C LEU A 115 12.43 2.09 33.52
N LEU A 116 11.25 2.37 32.94
CA LEU A 116 11.07 2.39 31.49
C LEU A 116 11.86 3.52 30.82
N GLU A 117 11.84 4.72 31.43
CA GLU A 117 12.64 5.86 30.96
C GLU A 117 14.14 5.49 30.93
N LEU A 118 14.69 5.03 32.06
CA LEU A 118 16.10 4.65 32.17
C LEU A 118 16.48 3.48 31.25
N ALA A 119 15.58 2.51 31.07
CA ALA A 119 15.80 1.42 30.11
C ALA A 119 15.81 1.95 28.67
N SER A 120 14.94 2.90 28.33
CA SER A 120 14.86 3.48 26.98
C SER A 120 16.12 4.30 26.63
N GLU A 121 16.75 4.95 27.62
CA GLU A 121 18.04 5.66 27.47
C GLU A 121 19.21 4.73 27.08
N THR A 122 19.07 3.41 27.28
CA THR A 122 20.12 2.46 26.91
C THR A 122 20.19 2.19 25.40
N PHE A 123 19.15 2.57 24.65
CA PHE A 123 18.97 2.28 23.22
C PHE A 123 19.13 0.80 22.85
N ASP A 124 18.84 -0.09 23.80
CA ASP A 124 18.90 -1.55 23.65
C ASP A 124 17.48 -2.10 23.64
N GLY A 125 16.97 -2.43 22.45
CA GLY A 125 15.57 -2.80 22.25
C GLY A 125 15.18 -4.11 22.95
N ASP A 126 16.08 -5.07 23.03
CA ASP A 126 15.83 -6.35 23.69
C ASP A 126 15.77 -6.17 25.20
N PHE A 127 16.70 -5.38 25.75
CA PHE A 127 16.69 -5.02 27.17
C PHE A 127 15.46 -4.17 27.52
N LEU A 128 15.09 -3.19 26.69
CA LEU A 128 13.90 -2.39 26.90
C LEU A 128 12.64 -3.27 26.93
N LEU A 129 12.52 -4.21 25.99
CA LEU A 129 11.41 -5.16 25.98
C LEU A 129 11.37 -6.02 27.25
N GLN A 130 12.53 -6.49 27.72
CA GLN A 130 12.62 -7.24 28.97
C GLN A 130 12.09 -6.44 30.17
N VAL A 131 12.46 -5.16 30.27
CA VAL A 131 11.95 -4.26 31.34
C VAL A 131 10.46 -4.01 31.18
N VAL A 132 9.97 -3.79 29.95
CA VAL A 132 8.53 -3.64 29.67
C VAL A 132 7.74 -4.86 30.14
N LEU A 133 8.19 -6.08 29.83
CA LEU A 133 7.52 -7.31 30.23
C LEU A 133 7.55 -7.52 31.76
N LEU A 134 8.64 -7.12 32.41
CA LEU A 134 8.73 -7.13 33.86
C LEU A 134 7.73 -6.16 34.49
N VAL A 135 7.62 -4.93 33.97
CA VAL A 135 6.63 -3.94 34.43
C VAL A 135 5.21 -4.47 34.20
N LYS A 136 4.93 -5.03 33.01
CA LYS A 136 3.64 -5.65 32.68
C LYS A 136 3.21 -6.71 33.69
N SER A 137 4.13 -7.56 34.15
CA SER A 137 3.80 -8.63 35.10
C SER A 137 3.32 -8.15 36.48
N ARG A 138 3.47 -6.84 36.78
CA ARG A 138 3.21 -6.25 38.09
C ARG A 138 2.12 -5.19 38.08
N LEU A 139 1.53 -4.92 36.92
CA LEU A 139 0.52 -3.89 36.73
C LEU A 139 -0.70 -4.49 36.04
N ASP A 140 -1.87 -3.98 36.41
CA ASP A 140 -3.09 -4.24 35.66
C ASP A 140 -3.01 -3.64 34.26
N ARG A 141 -3.75 -4.23 33.33
CA ARG A 141 -3.64 -3.94 31.89
C ARG A 141 -3.81 -2.45 31.56
N GLU A 142 -4.80 -1.80 32.17
CA GLU A 142 -5.14 -0.40 31.89
C GLU A 142 -4.06 0.56 32.39
N ILE A 143 -3.58 0.34 33.63
CA ILE A 143 -2.49 1.12 34.23
C ILE A 143 -1.19 0.89 33.45
N PHE A 144 -0.91 -0.35 33.07
CA PHE A 144 0.24 -0.68 32.23
C PHE A 144 0.19 0.06 30.89
N PHE A 145 -0.97 0.09 30.21
CA PHE A 145 -1.12 0.84 28.96
C PHE A 145 -0.90 2.33 29.16
N GLN A 146 -1.46 2.93 30.21
CA GLN A 146 -1.23 4.35 30.52
C GLN A 146 0.26 4.66 30.70
N VAL A 147 0.97 3.87 31.51
CA VAL A 147 2.41 4.03 31.75
C VAL A 147 3.22 3.82 30.46
N LEU A 148 2.83 2.84 29.65
CA LEU A 148 3.53 2.53 28.40
C LEU A 148 3.39 3.66 27.37
N LEU A 149 2.21 4.29 27.29
CA LEU A 149 1.92 5.35 26.31
C LEU A 149 2.66 6.66 26.60
N GLU A 150 3.17 6.85 27.81
CA GLU A 150 4.02 8.00 28.17
C GLU A 150 5.44 7.89 27.63
N ASN A 151 5.89 6.68 27.28
CA ASN A 151 7.21 6.44 26.69
C ASN A 151 7.07 5.81 25.29
N GLU A 152 7.23 6.64 24.26
CA GLU A 152 7.03 6.24 22.86
C GLU A 152 7.91 5.04 22.44
N LEU A 153 9.15 4.95 22.93
CA LEU A 153 10.05 3.84 22.61
C LEU A 153 9.56 2.51 23.20
N SER A 154 9.07 2.55 24.45
CA SER A 154 8.49 1.39 25.13
C SER A 154 7.21 0.94 24.42
N TYR A 155 6.34 1.88 24.05
CA TYR A 155 5.16 1.60 23.24
C TYR A 155 5.51 0.90 21.92
N GLN A 156 6.44 1.46 21.13
CA GLN A 156 6.82 0.90 19.83
C GLN A 156 7.38 -0.51 19.96
N GLN A 157 8.25 -0.74 20.94
CA GLN A 157 8.88 -2.02 21.14
C GLN A 157 7.89 -3.09 21.64
N TYR A 158 6.95 -2.70 22.50
CA TYR A 158 5.90 -3.61 22.95
C TYR A 158 4.89 -3.94 21.85
N VAL A 159 4.47 -2.95 21.06
CA VAL A 159 3.61 -3.19 19.88
C VAL A 159 4.29 -4.14 18.90
N ARG A 160 5.58 -3.94 18.64
CA ARG A 160 6.36 -4.85 17.79
C ARG A 160 6.34 -6.27 18.34
N PHE A 161 6.62 -6.45 19.63
CA PHE A 161 6.54 -7.74 20.30
C PHE A 161 5.15 -8.40 20.15
N LEU A 162 4.07 -7.64 20.37
CA LEU A 162 2.70 -8.16 20.21
C LEU A 162 2.42 -8.61 18.77
N ASN A 163 2.88 -7.83 17.78
CA ASN A 163 2.70 -8.14 16.37
C ASN A 163 3.50 -9.37 15.95
N GLU A 164 4.75 -9.51 16.40
CA GLU A 164 5.63 -10.65 16.10
C GLU A 164 5.17 -11.94 16.78
N THR A 165 4.57 -11.83 17.97
CA THR A 165 4.02 -12.99 18.72
C THR A 165 2.58 -13.32 18.36
N GLY A 166 1.92 -12.54 17.49
CA GLY A 166 0.54 -12.78 17.07
C GLY A 166 -0.51 -12.45 18.14
N GLN A 167 -0.19 -11.66 19.15
CA GLN A 167 -1.11 -11.21 20.21
C GLN A 167 -1.99 -10.04 19.73
N ILE A 168 -2.82 -10.32 18.72
CA ILE A 168 -3.60 -9.31 17.97
C ILE A 168 -4.60 -8.57 18.86
N THR A 169 -5.21 -9.24 19.84
CA THR A 169 -6.21 -8.64 20.74
C THR A 169 -5.59 -7.53 21.60
N ASP A 170 -4.41 -7.79 22.15
CA ASP A 170 -3.69 -6.83 22.99
C ASP A 170 -3.09 -5.71 22.14
N ALA A 171 -2.61 -6.01 20.93
CA ALA A 171 -2.14 -4.98 19.99
C ALA A 171 -3.28 -4.03 19.61
N THR A 172 -4.46 -4.57 19.30
CA THR A 172 -5.66 -3.80 18.95
C THR A 172 -6.07 -2.89 20.10
N ALA A 173 -6.17 -3.43 21.32
CA ALA A 173 -6.54 -2.66 22.50
C ALA A 173 -5.52 -1.54 22.81
N LEU A 174 -4.23 -1.79 22.57
CA LEU A 174 -3.19 -0.80 22.76
C LEU A 174 -3.23 0.32 21.70
N TYR A 175 -3.50 -0.01 20.43
CA TYR A 175 -3.74 1.00 19.40
C TYR A 175 -4.98 1.86 19.71
N GLU A 176 -6.06 1.25 20.22
CA GLU A 176 -7.26 1.97 20.65
C GLU A 176 -6.95 2.91 21.83
N ALA A 177 -6.19 2.45 22.82
CA ALA A 177 -5.76 3.27 23.95
C ALA A 177 -4.88 4.46 23.51
N LYS A 178 -4.05 4.31 22.47
CA LYS A 178 -3.28 5.41 21.88
C LYS A 178 -4.13 6.39 21.06
N GLY A 179 -5.33 5.97 20.63
CA GLY A 179 -6.14 6.71 19.65
C GLY A 179 -5.75 6.45 18.19
N CYS A 180 -4.91 5.44 17.93
CA CYS A 180 -4.53 5.00 16.58
C CYS A 180 -5.62 4.12 15.96
N VAL A 181 -6.77 4.72 15.62
CA VAL A 181 -7.96 3.99 15.17
C VAL A 181 -7.75 3.22 13.86
N GLN A 182 -6.90 3.70 12.95
CA GLN A 182 -6.57 2.96 11.72
C GLN A 182 -5.83 1.65 12.03
N ASP A 183 -4.81 1.73 12.88
CA ASP A 183 -3.97 0.59 13.25
C ASP A 183 -4.76 -0.45 14.05
N SER A 184 -5.72 -0.02 14.89
CA SER A 184 -6.57 -0.96 15.63
C SER A 184 -7.45 -1.81 14.71
N LYS A 185 -7.85 -1.28 13.54
CA LYS A 185 -8.69 -2.02 12.58
C LYS A 185 -7.89 -2.76 11.51
N ILE A 186 -6.56 -2.63 11.46
CA ILE A 186 -5.75 -3.19 10.37
C ILE A 186 -5.81 -4.72 10.30
N TYR A 187 -5.89 -5.38 11.46
CA TYR A 187 -5.95 -6.84 11.52
C TYR A 187 -7.28 -7.39 11.04
N SER A 188 -8.40 -6.81 11.49
CA SER A 188 -9.73 -7.16 10.98
C SER A 188 -9.82 -6.89 9.48
N PHE A 189 -9.33 -5.73 9.03
CA PHE A 189 -9.30 -5.37 7.61
C PHE A 189 -8.49 -6.35 6.77
N LYS A 190 -7.27 -6.70 7.20
CA LYS A 190 -6.44 -7.71 6.53
C LYS A 190 -7.09 -9.09 6.56
N GLY A 191 -7.67 -9.49 7.69
CA GLY A 191 -8.36 -10.77 7.83
C GLY A 191 -9.51 -10.93 6.84
N PHE A 192 -10.24 -9.83 6.56
CA PHE A 192 -11.30 -9.85 5.56
C PHE A 192 -10.80 -9.74 4.11
N LEU A 193 -9.66 -9.10 3.83
CA LEU A 193 -9.19 -8.87 2.45
C LEU A 193 -8.11 -9.86 1.95
N VAL A 194 -7.40 -10.53 2.84
CA VAL A 194 -6.27 -11.43 2.53
C VAL A 194 -6.61 -12.90 2.81
N SER A 195 -7.82 -13.20 3.29
CA SER A 195 -8.29 -14.58 3.50
C SER A 195 -8.23 -15.37 2.20
N ASP A 196 -8.05 -16.69 2.31
CA ASP A 196 -8.30 -17.63 1.21
C ASP A 196 -9.68 -17.33 0.64
N TYR A 197 -9.71 -16.95 -0.63
CA TYR A 197 -10.95 -16.53 -1.26
C TYR A 197 -11.88 -17.73 -1.40
N PRO A 198 -13.18 -17.53 -1.11
CA PRO A 198 -14.17 -18.59 -1.17
C PRO A 198 -14.26 -19.22 -2.57
N VAL A 199 -14.36 -20.54 -2.62
CA VAL A 199 -14.35 -21.30 -3.88
C VAL A 199 -15.75 -21.36 -4.48
N THR A 200 -16.79 -21.33 -3.64
CA THR A 200 -18.18 -21.41 -4.09
C THR A 200 -18.86 -20.05 -4.09
N ARG A 201 -19.83 -19.88 -4.99
CA ARG A 201 -20.66 -18.67 -5.09
C ARG A 201 -21.36 -18.33 -3.77
N GLN A 202 -21.87 -19.32 -3.05
CA GLN A 202 -22.58 -19.10 -1.79
C GLN A 202 -21.64 -18.58 -0.69
N GLU A 203 -20.42 -19.09 -0.62
CA GLU A 203 -19.41 -18.59 0.32
C GLU A 203 -18.94 -17.18 -0.06
N CYS A 204 -18.83 -16.87 -1.35
CA CYS A 204 -18.55 -15.51 -1.83
C CYS A 204 -19.63 -14.53 -1.40
N GLU A 205 -20.91 -14.87 -1.59
CA GLU A 205 -22.05 -14.03 -1.20
C GLU A 205 -22.06 -13.78 0.31
N LYS A 206 -21.76 -14.79 1.13
CA LYS A 206 -21.60 -14.64 2.58
C LYS A 206 -20.43 -13.72 2.95
N HIS A 207 -19.30 -13.87 2.28
CA HIS A 207 -18.12 -13.05 2.51
C HIS A 207 -18.37 -11.59 2.12
N ILE A 208 -18.99 -11.34 0.96
CA ILE A 208 -19.44 -10.02 0.51
C ILE A 208 -20.38 -9.38 1.54
N HIS A 209 -21.34 -10.14 2.06
CA HIS A 209 -22.25 -9.65 3.10
C HIS A 209 -21.49 -9.25 4.37
N THR A 210 -20.50 -10.05 4.79
CA THR A 210 -19.67 -9.78 5.96
C THR A 210 -18.82 -8.51 5.76
N LEU A 211 -18.20 -8.34 4.60
CA LEU A 211 -17.46 -7.14 4.23
C LEU A 211 -18.34 -5.87 4.26
N ARG A 212 -19.59 -5.99 3.80
CA ARG A 212 -20.57 -4.88 3.86
C ARG A 212 -20.93 -4.51 5.28
N ILE A 213 -21.18 -5.49 6.14
CA ILE A 213 -21.42 -5.25 7.56
C ILE A 213 -20.22 -4.52 8.16
N PHE A 214 -19.01 -5.04 7.96
CA PHE A 214 -17.78 -4.43 8.46
C PHE A 214 -17.60 -2.98 7.99
N ALA A 215 -17.83 -2.69 6.70
CA ALA A 215 -17.77 -1.33 6.17
C ALA A 215 -18.76 -0.39 6.88
N VAL A 216 -20.00 -0.84 7.09
CA VAL A 216 -21.04 -0.03 7.72
C VAL A 216 -20.82 0.14 9.22
N THR A 217 -20.53 -0.94 9.96
CA THR A 217 -20.49 -0.92 11.43
C THR A 217 -19.18 -0.37 11.97
N GLU A 218 -18.04 -0.75 11.38
CA GLU A 218 -16.73 -0.44 11.94
C GLU A 218 -16.05 0.75 11.27
N LEU A 219 -16.29 0.99 9.97
CA LEU A 219 -15.51 1.96 9.19
C LEU A 219 -16.27 3.26 8.87
N SER A 220 -17.60 3.22 8.73
CA SER A 220 -18.37 4.36 8.20
C SER A 220 -18.41 5.57 9.14
N SER A 221 -18.43 5.33 10.45
CA SER A 221 -18.62 6.37 11.47
C SER A 221 -17.40 7.26 11.70
N ASN A 222 -16.18 6.79 11.38
CA ASN A 222 -14.94 7.50 11.70
C ASN A 222 -14.28 8.09 10.44
N PRO A 223 -14.06 9.42 10.36
CA PRO A 223 -13.43 10.04 9.20
C PRO A 223 -11.99 9.57 8.94
N ASN A 224 -11.26 9.14 9.98
CA ASN A 224 -9.91 8.60 9.84
C ASN A 224 -9.94 7.23 9.13
N LEU A 225 -11.06 6.52 9.12
CA LEU A 225 -11.21 5.22 8.45
C LEU A 225 -11.73 5.33 7.01
N ARG A 226 -11.89 6.55 6.46
CA ARG A 226 -12.48 6.77 5.13
C ARG A 226 -11.77 6.02 4.01
N ALA A 227 -10.43 5.95 4.05
CA ALA A 227 -9.66 5.23 3.04
C ALA A 227 -9.94 3.72 3.11
N MET A 228 -9.90 3.12 4.30
CA MET A 228 -10.25 1.71 4.52
C MET A 228 -11.68 1.43 4.09
N HIS A 229 -12.64 2.29 4.46
CA HIS A 229 -14.04 2.18 4.04
C HIS A 229 -14.16 2.15 2.51
N ALA A 230 -13.53 3.09 1.82
CA ALA A 230 -13.54 3.16 0.36
C ALA A 230 -12.92 1.92 -0.29
N SER A 231 -11.78 1.45 0.23
CA SER A 231 -11.12 0.22 -0.26
C SER A 231 -11.97 -1.02 -0.04
N THR A 232 -12.63 -1.16 1.13
CA THR A 232 -13.56 -2.27 1.40
C THR A 232 -14.72 -2.28 0.43
N LEU A 233 -15.33 -1.12 0.14
CA LEU A 233 -16.43 -1.04 -0.81
C LEU A 233 -15.98 -1.36 -2.25
N GLN A 234 -14.80 -0.89 -2.66
CA GLN A 234 -14.23 -1.25 -3.96
C GLN A 234 -13.96 -2.76 -4.06
N ALA A 235 -13.48 -3.40 -2.99
CA ALA A 235 -13.29 -4.84 -2.95
C ALA A 235 -14.63 -5.60 -3.04
N VAL A 236 -15.65 -5.16 -2.31
CA VAL A 236 -17.02 -5.70 -2.41
C VAL A 236 -17.55 -5.61 -3.84
N ASP A 237 -17.43 -4.43 -4.46
CA ASP A 237 -17.89 -4.18 -5.83
C ASP A 237 -17.22 -5.08 -6.86
N LEU A 238 -15.92 -5.35 -6.69
CA LEU A 238 -15.14 -6.22 -7.56
C LEU A 238 -15.51 -7.69 -7.32
N LEU A 239 -15.64 -8.12 -6.07
CA LEU A 239 -16.02 -9.49 -5.71
C LEU A 239 -17.42 -9.84 -6.22
N GLU A 240 -18.37 -8.91 -6.15
CA GLU A 240 -19.70 -9.10 -6.73
C GLU A 240 -19.64 -9.34 -8.24
N PHE A 241 -18.85 -8.52 -8.95
CA PHE A 241 -18.64 -8.70 -10.38
C PHE A 241 -17.99 -10.05 -10.69
N GLN A 242 -16.92 -10.40 -9.98
CA GLN A 242 -16.21 -11.67 -10.16
C GLN A 242 -17.14 -12.85 -9.89
N THR A 243 -17.96 -12.79 -8.83
CA THR A 243 -18.92 -13.85 -8.48
C THR A 243 -19.93 -14.10 -9.61
N GLN A 244 -20.36 -13.04 -10.32
CA GLN A 244 -21.28 -13.16 -11.46
C GLN A 244 -20.62 -13.77 -12.69
N VAL A 245 -19.36 -13.42 -12.96
CA VAL A 245 -18.66 -13.78 -14.20
C VAL A 245 -17.83 -15.06 -14.07
N ASN A 246 -17.54 -15.52 -12.85
CA ASN A 246 -16.60 -16.63 -12.60
C ASN A 246 -16.94 -17.93 -13.35
N SER A 247 -18.21 -18.32 -13.44
CA SER A 247 -18.60 -19.53 -14.16
C SER A 247 -18.34 -19.42 -15.67
N GLU A 248 -18.61 -18.25 -16.26
CA GLU A 248 -18.33 -17.98 -17.67
C GLU A 248 -16.82 -17.98 -17.95
N TRP A 249 -16.03 -17.41 -17.02
CA TRP A 249 -14.58 -17.40 -17.11
C TRP A 249 -13.99 -18.81 -17.11
N LEU A 250 -14.39 -19.66 -16.16
CA LEU A 250 -13.88 -21.04 -16.07
C LEU A 250 -14.20 -21.84 -17.34
N ASP A 251 -15.42 -21.70 -17.87
CA ASP A 251 -15.84 -22.29 -19.13
C ASP A 251 -15.00 -21.78 -20.32
N PHE A 252 -14.73 -20.48 -20.37
CA PHE A 252 -13.90 -19.86 -21.39
C PHE A 252 -12.46 -20.40 -21.36
N VAL A 253 -11.84 -20.45 -20.18
CA VAL A 253 -10.48 -20.97 -20.01
C VAL A 253 -10.40 -22.42 -20.48
N GLN A 254 -11.34 -23.27 -20.05
CA GLN A 254 -11.35 -24.68 -20.43
C GLN A 254 -11.48 -24.89 -21.95
N LYS A 255 -12.32 -24.09 -22.62
CA LYS A 255 -12.54 -24.18 -24.07
C LYS A 255 -11.40 -23.59 -24.89
N THR A 256 -10.77 -22.53 -24.40
CA THR A 256 -9.80 -21.72 -25.17
C THR A 256 -8.37 -22.21 -25.00
N LEU A 257 -8.01 -22.74 -23.82
CA LEU A 257 -6.64 -23.18 -23.51
C LEU A 257 -6.05 -24.18 -24.53
N PRO A 258 -6.79 -25.19 -25.06
CA PRO A 258 -6.22 -26.16 -25.99
C PRO A 258 -5.82 -25.54 -27.34
N SER A 259 -6.64 -24.64 -27.88
CA SER A 259 -6.49 -24.04 -29.22
C SER A 259 -5.85 -22.66 -29.22
N ALA A 260 -5.59 -22.08 -28.05
CA ALA A 260 -4.98 -20.77 -27.90
C ALA A 260 -3.55 -20.69 -28.47
N SER A 261 -3.21 -19.50 -28.97
CA SER A 261 -1.84 -19.12 -29.32
C SER A 261 -0.93 -19.17 -28.08
N GLU A 262 0.38 -19.28 -28.28
CA GLU A 262 1.35 -19.30 -27.17
C GLU A 262 1.25 -18.05 -26.29
N HIS A 263 1.03 -16.87 -26.90
CA HIS A 263 0.84 -15.61 -26.19
C HIS A 263 -0.41 -15.63 -25.30
N VAL A 264 -1.53 -16.16 -25.80
CA VAL A 264 -2.77 -16.29 -25.01
C VAL A 264 -2.60 -17.33 -23.91
N LYS A 265 -1.89 -18.45 -24.17
CA LYS A 265 -1.57 -19.46 -23.16
C LYS A 265 -0.73 -18.88 -22.01
N SER A 266 0.24 -18.02 -22.32
CA SER A 266 1.03 -17.31 -21.31
C SER A 266 0.15 -16.49 -20.37
N LEU A 267 -0.73 -15.65 -20.94
CA LEU A 267 -1.67 -14.83 -20.15
C LEU A 267 -2.65 -15.68 -19.33
N LEU A 268 -3.18 -16.75 -19.94
CA LEU A 268 -4.06 -17.68 -19.24
C LEU A 268 -3.36 -18.44 -18.12
N GLY A 269 -2.05 -18.72 -18.24
CA GLY A 269 -1.26 -19.36 -17.20
C GLY A 269 -1.18 -18.49 -15.94
N GLU A 270 -0.96 -17.19 -16.10
CA GLU A 270 -0.86 -16.21 -15.00
C GLU A 270 -2.19 -16.00 -14.26
N ILE A 271 -3.32 -16.12 -14.96
CA ILE A 271 -4.68 -15.89 -14.42
C ILE A 271 -5.46 -17.22 -14.37
N SER A 272 -4.76 -18.36 -14.37
CA SER A 272 -5.41 -19.66 -14.38
C SER A 272 -6.12 -19.94 -13.06
N GLY A 273 -7.39 -20.36 -13.13
CA GLY A 273 -8.21 -20.67 -11.96
C GLY A 273 -9.40 -19.71 -11.78
N PRO A 274 -9.99 -19.71 -10.56
CA PRO A 274 -11.12 -18.84 -10.25
C PRO A 274 -10.76 -17.36 -10.42
N LEU A 275 -11.69 -16.62 -11.02
CA LEU A 275 -11.59 -15.16 -11.14
C LEU A 275 -11.82 -14.46 -9.80
N ILE A 276 -12.53 -15.13 -8.89
CA ILE A 276 -12.82 -14.64 -7.54
C ILE A 276 -11.51 -14.42 -6.78
N GLY A 277 -11.34 -13.22 -6.22
CA GLY A 277 -10.16 -12.86 -5.45
C GLY A 277 -8.99 -12.35 -6.27
N GLN A 278 -9.07 -12.40 -7.60
CA GLN A 278 -8.09 -11.76 -8.46
C GLN A 278 -8.12 -10.24 -8.25
N ASN A 279 -6.99 -9.59 -8.48
CA ASN A 279 -6.96 -8.12 -8.46
C ASN A 279 -7.75 -7.54 -9.65
N LEU A 280 -8.04 -6.23 -9.59
CA LEU A 280 -8.80 -5.54 -10.64
C LEU A 280 -8.13 -5.68 -12.02
N ALA A 281 -6.81 -5.59 -12.10
CA ALA A 281 -6.07 -5.66 -13.37
C ALA A 281 -6.22 -7.03 -14.04
N SER A 282 -5.96 -8.12 -13.30
CA SER A 282 -6.16 -9.49 -13.77
C SER A 282 -7.62 -9.74 -14.18
N THR A 283 -8.57 -9.19 -13.42
CA THR A 283 -10.00 -9.29 -13.76
C THR A 283 -10.33 -8.61 -15.08
N MET A 284 -9.76 -7.43 -15.33
CA MET A 284 -9.96 -6.72 -16.61
C MET A 284 -9.30 -7.44 -17.77
N VAL A 285 -8.10 -8.03 -17.59
CA VAL A 285 -7.46 -8.86 -18.62
C VAL A 285 -8.34 -10.04 -18.98
N ALA A 286 -8.88 -10.76 -17.98
CA ALA A 286 -9.84 -11.84 -18.20
C ALA A 286 -11.07 -11.37 -19.00
N CYS A 287 -11.63 -10.22 -18.65
CA CYS A 287 -12.75 -9.63 -19.39
C CYS A 287 -12.39 -9.29 -20.85
N ILE A 288 -11.21 -8.76 -21.12
CA ILE A 288 -10.77 -8.45 -22.50
C ILE A 288 -10.62 -9.74 -23.31
N LEU A 289 -10.07 -10.80 -22.69
CA LEU A 289 -9.92 -12.10 -23.34
C LEU A 289 -11.29 -12.72 -23.68
N MET A 290 -12.26 -12.65 -22.77
CA MET A 290 -13.62 -13.17 -23.01
C MET A 290 -14.43 -12.34 -24.01
N ASP A 291 -14.38 -11.01 -23.90
CA ASP A 291 -15.14 -10.11 -24.78
C ASP A 291 -14.49 -9.91 -26.15
N ASN A 292 -13.21 -10.27 -26.26
CA ASN A 292 -12.37 -10.01 -27.41
C ASN A 292 -12.33 -8.51 -27.82
N LYS A 293 -12.44 -7.64 -26.80
CA LYS A 293 -12.68 -6.20 -26.94
C LYS A 293 -12.30 -5.44 -25.66
N ALA A 294 -11.82 -4.21 -25.77
CA ALA A 294 -11.46 -3.36 -24.62
C ALA A 294 -12.13 -1.97 -24.61
N THR A 295 -12.72 -1.53 -25.72
CA THR A 295 -13.41 -0.23 -25.85
C THR A 295 -14.84 -0.28 -25.34
N ASN A 296 -15.53 0.87 -25.40
CA ASN A 296 -16.90 1.07 -24.93
C ASN A 296 -17.82 -0.13 -25.19
N GLY A 297 -18.49 -0.56 -24.12
CA GLY A 297 -19.40 -1.71 -24.13
C GLY A 297 -18.75 -3.03 -23.69
N SER A 298 -17.42 -3.14 -23.59
CA SER A 298 -16.80 -4.30 -22.94
C SER A 298 -16.95 -4.25 -21.43
N ARG A 299 -16.91 -5.42 -20.77
CA ARG A 299 -16.90 -5.56 -19.32
C ARG A 299 -15.68 -4.88 -18.70
N ALA A 300 -14.52 -4.98 -19.36
CA ALA A 300 -13.30 -4.31 -18.91
C ALA A 300 -13.45 -2.79 -18.89
N TYR A 301 -14.12 -2.21 -19.90
CA TYR A 301 -14.39 -0.77 -19.93
C TYR A 301 -15.40 -0.35 -18.84
N GLN A 302 -16.41 -1.18 -18.56
CA GLN A 302 -17.35 -0.92 -17.46
C GLN A 302 -16.63 -0.93 -16.09
N LEU A 303 -15.73 -1.90 -15.86
CA LEU A 303 -14.91 -1.95 -14.65
C LEU A 303 -13.99 -0.73 -14.52
N LYS A 304 -13.42 -0.27 -15.64
CA LYS A 304 -12.59 0.93 -15.68
C LYS A 304 -13.36 2.15 -15.17
N ASP A 305 -14.57 2.37 -15.70
CA ASP A 305 -15.41 3.50 -15.31
C ASP A 305 -15.89 3.36 -13.85
N LYS A 306 -16.32 2.16 -13.44
CA LYS A 306 -16.80 1.87 -12.08
C LYS A 306 -15.72 2.12 -11.01
N HIS A 307 -14.50 1.64 -11.25
CA HIS A 307 -13.38 1.77 -10.32
C HIS A 307 -12.52 3.02 -10.55
N LYS A 308 -12.94 3.92 -11.46
CA LYS A 308 -12.26 5.18 -11.78
C LYS A 308 -10.79 4.98 -12.14
N MET A 309 -10.49 3.92 -12.90
CA MET A 309 -9.12 3.64 -13.35
C MET A 309 -8.66 4.74 -14.32
N PRO A 310 -7.44 5.30 -14.15
CA PRO A 310 -6.91 6.27 -15.09
C PRO A 310 -6.82 5.70 -16.51
N ASP A 311 -7.18 6.51 -17.49
CA ASP A 311 -7.17 6.11 -18.92
C ASP A 311 -5.83 5.54 -19.36
N GLU A 312 -4.72 6.15 -18.93
CA GLU A 312 -3.38 5.71 -19.32
C GLU A 312 -3.06 4.30 -18.80
N VAL A 313 -3.41 4.02 -17.55
CA VAL A 313 -3.23 2.70 -16.91
C VAL A 313 -4.08 1.65 -17.63
N PHE A 314 -5.34 1.99 -17.92
CA PHE A 314 -6.24 1.09 -18.65
C PHE A 314 -5.73 0.77 -20.06
N ARG A 315 -5.23 1.77 -20.79
CA ARG A 315 -4.67 1.55 -22.12
C ARG A 315 -3.48 0.59 -22.08
N TRP A 316 -2.53 0.79 -21.16
CA TRP A 316 -1.40 -0.13 -20.99
C TRP A 316 -1.85 -1.55 -20.66
N LEU A 317 -2.78 -1.68 -19.71
CA LEU A 317 -3.31 -2.97 -19.28
C LEU A 317 -3.99 -3.74 -20.41
N ALA A 318 -4.71 -3.03 -21.29
CA ALA A 318 -5.45 -3.64 -22.38
C ALA A 318 -4.58 -4.03 -23.59
N LEU A 319 -3.36 -3.49 -23.72
CA LEU A 319 -2.53 -3.74 -24.90
C LEU A 319 -2.13 -5.20 -25.03
N GLU A 320 -1.61 -5.80 -23.96
CA GLU A 320 -1.10 -7.16 -24.00
C GLU A 320 -2.15 -8.21 -24.42
N PRO A 321 -3.35 -8.28 -23.80
CA PRO A 321 -4.37 -9.22 -24.24
C PRO A 321 -4.83 -8.96 -25.68
N LEU A 322 -4.96 -7.69 -26.11
CA LEU A 322 -5.35 -7.38 -27.49
C LEU A 322 -4.28 -7.78 -28.52
N ILE A 323 -2.99 -7.63 -28.18
CA ILE A 323 -1.87 -8.08 -29.03
C ILE A 323 -1.89 -9.60 -29.12
N ALA A 324 -2.07 -10.30 -27.99
CA ALA A 324 -2.13 -11.76 -27.95
C ALA A 324 -3.28 -12.31 -28.80
N LEU A 325 -4.41 -11.60 -28.84
CA LEU A 325 -5.57 -11.90 -29.68
C LEU A 325 -5.41 -11.42 -31.14
N GLN A 326 -4.42 -10.59 -31.44
CA GLN A 326 -4.20 -9.91 -32.74
C GLN A 326 -5.32 -8.93 -33.14
N HIS A 327 -5.95 -8.28 -32.16
CA HIS A 327 -7.03 -7.32 -32.35
C HIS A 327 -6.52 -5.90 -32.67
N TRP A 328 -5.79 -5.76 -33.77
CA TRP A 328 -5.09 -4.50 -34.14
C TRP A 328 -6.03 -3.29 -34.30
N MET A 329 -7.24 -3.50 -34.83
CA MET A 329 -8.23 -2.43 -35.01
C MET A 329 -8.77 -1.91 -33.66
N GLU A 330 -8.83 -2.77 -32.66
CA GLU A 330 -9.22 -2.39 -31.30
C GLU A 330 -8.11 -1.59 -30.63
N ILE A 331 -6.85 -2.02 -30.81
CA ILE A 331 -5.66 -1.29 -30.36
C ILE A 331 -5.63 0.12 -30.98
N ASP A 332 -5.87 0.23 -32.29
CA ASP A 332 -5.97 1.55 -32.94
C ASP A 332 -7.08 2.40 -32.32
N SER A 333 -8.24 1.83 -32.05
CA SER A 333 -9.37 2.57 -31.47
C SER A 333 -9.10 3.01 -30.02
N LEU A 334 -8.29 2.24 -29.30
CA LEU A 334 -7.88 2.53 -27.92
C LEU A 334 -6.79 3.62 -27.85
N LEU A 335 -5.88 3.65 -28.83
CA LEU A 335 -4.72 4.54 -28.86
C LEU A 335 -4.90 5.81 -29.70
N MET A 336 -5.88 5.84 -30.61
CA MET A 336 -6.07 6.94 -31.56
C MET A 336 -7.40 7.68 -31.34
N GLU A 337 -7.36 9.02 -31.27
CA GLU A 337 -8.56 9.85 -31.32
C GLU A 337 -8.86 10.21 -32.78
N LYS A 338 -10.13 10.08 -33.16
CA LYS A 338 -10.62 10.62 -34.42
C LYS A 338 -11.02 12.08 -34.21
N LYS A 339 -10.21 13.04 -34.66
CA LYS A 339 -10.64 14.43 -34.82
C LYS A 339 -10.73 14.79 -36.31
N TRP A 340 -11.97 14.83 -36.78
CA TRP A 340 -12.54 15.42 -38.00
C TRP A 340 -11.82 15.23 -39.36
N PHE A 341 -10.49 15.34 -39.49
CA PHE A 341 -9.73 14.96 -40.69
C PHE A 341 -8.28 14.48 -40.42
N ALA A 342 -7.86 14.32 -39.16
CA ALA A 342 -6.54 13.78 -38.81
C ALA A 342 -6.64 12.82 -37.61
N ARG A 343 -5.96 11.68 -37.68
CA ARG A 343 -5.77 10.81 -36.52
C ARG A 343 -4.63 11.39 -35.69
N LYS A 344 -4.94 11.98 -34.52
CA LYS A 344 -3.91 12.30 -33.54
C LYS A 344 -3.80 11.12 -32.60
N CYS A 345 -2.59 10.61 -32.39
CA CYS A 345 -2.38 9.58 -31.40
C CYS A 345 -2.68 10.19 -30.02
N VAL A 346 -3.59 9.58 -29.26
CA VAL A 346 -3.93 10.00 -27.89
C VAL A 346 -2.89 9.40 -27.00
N ILE A 347 -1.71 9.96 -27.13
CA ILE A 347 -0.54 9.47 -26.44
C ILE A 347 -0.44 10.23 -25.13
N GLY A 348 -1.05 9.64 -24.11
CA GLY A 348 -0.43 9.66 -22.79
C GLY A 348 0.74 8.67 -22.68
N LEU A 349 0.94 7.82 -23.70
CA LEU A 349 1.87 6.68 -23.68
C LEU A 349 3.08 6.92 -24.59
N PRO A 350 4.32 6.98 -24.07
CA PRO A 350 5.52 7.18 -24.89
C PRO A 350 5.57 6.23 -26.11
N VAL A 351 5.57 6.78 -27.34
CA VAL A 351 5.46 6.03 -28.62
C VAL A 351 6.59 5.02 -28.75
N ASP A 352 7.79 5.41 -28.34
CA ASP A 352 9.00 4.60 -28.29
C ASP A 352 8.78 3.34 -27.44
N ARG A 353 8.22 3.48 -26.24
CA ARG A 353 7.89 2.35 -25.37
C ARG A 353 6.85 1.43 -25.98
N LEU A 354 5.82 2.00 -26.63
CA LEU A 354 4.82 1.21 -27.34
C LEU A 354 5.47 0.37 -28.45
N ILE A 355 6.38 0.93 -29.25
CA ILE A 355 7.05 0.20 -30.32
C ILE A 355 7.97 -0.88 -29.77
N LEU A 356 8.75 -0.57 -28.71
CA LEU A 356 9.55 -1.57 -28.01
C LEU A 356 8.68 -2.75 -27.54
N PHE A 357 7.51 -2.44 -26.97
CA PHE A 357 6.58 -3.46 -26.50
C PHE A 357 6.01 -4.30 -27.66
N LEU A 358 5.51 -3.66 -28.73
CA LEU A 358 5.00 -4.35 -29.93
C LEU A 358 6.06 -5.27 -30.54
N HIS A 359 7.30 -4.79 -30.63
CA HIS A 359 8.43 -5.58 -31.12
C HIS A 359 8.74 -6.77 -30.21
N SER A 360 8.75 -6.57 -28.89
CA SER A 360 9.00 -7.65 -27.92
C SER A 360 7.96 -8.77 -27.97
N LYS A 361 6.72 -8.45 -28.40
CA LYS A 361 5.62 -9.40 -28.59
C LYS A 361 5.52 -9.94 -30.02
N ASN A 362 6.57 -9.79 -30.84
CA ASN A 362 6.61 -10.25 -32.23
C ASN A 362 5.44 -9.74 -33.09
N SER A 363 4.98 -8.51 -32.84
CA SER A 363 3.89 -7.91 -33.63
C SER A 363 4.30 -7.72 -35.09
N PRO A 364 3.38 -7.80 -36.06
CA PRO A 364 3.70 -7.65 -37.47
C PRO A 364 4.38 -6.31 -37.77
N LYS A 365 5.40 -6.32 -38.65
CA LYS A 365 6.13 -5.11 -39.08
C LYS A 365 5.19 -4.00 -39.58
N ALA A 366 4.12 -4.37 -40.28
CA ALA A 366 3.09 -3.44 -40.76
C ALA A 366 2.36 -2.72 -39.60
N VAL A 367 2.17 -3.36 -38.45
CA VAL A 367 1.58 -2.73 -37.26
C VAL A 367 2.57 -1.75 -36.65
N ILE A 368 3.83 -2.15 -36.48
CA ILE A 368 4.89 -1.29 -35.94
C ILE A 368 5.08 -0.03 -36.81
N ALA A 369 5.07 -0.19 -38.14
CA ALA A 369 5.16 0.91 -39.10
C ALA A 369 4.09 1.99 -38.90
N ARG A 370 2.88 1.60 -38.50
CA ARG A 370 1.77 2.53 -38.26
C ARG A 370 2.01 3.46 -37.07
N TYR A 371 2.81 3.04 -36.09
CA TYR A 371 3.11 3.83 -34.89
C TYR A 371 4.43 4.61 -35.00
N LEU A 372 5.40 4.10 -35.77
CA LEU A 372 6.67 4.79 -36.04
C LEU A 372 6.49 6.22 -36.56
N GLN A 373 5.41 6.50 -37.29
CA GLN A 373 5.14 7.84 -37.81
C GLN A 373 4.84 8.89 -36.75
N TYR A 374 4.43 8.49 -35.55
CA TYR A 374 4.06 9.39 -34.45
C TYR A 374 5.22 9.71 -33.51
N LEU A 375 6.43 9.21 -33.79
CA LEU A 375 7.62 9.63 -33.05
C LEU A 375 7.89 11.13 -33.28
N PRO A 376 8.22 11.88 -32.22
CA PRO A 376 8.27 13.34 -32.26
C PRO A 376 9.50 13.87 -33.02
N ASP A 377 10.64 13.18 -32.94
CA ASP A 377 11.91 13.63 -33.53
C ASP A 377 12.60 12.50 -34.33
N SER A 378 13.48 12.90 -35.24
CA SER A 378 14.18 11.98 -36.14
C SER A 378 15.27 11.18 -35.42
N ASP A 379 15.91 11.74 -34.40
CA ASP A 379 17.03 11.08 -33.69
C ASP A 379 16.54 9.89 -32.86
N THR A 380 15.42 10.05 -32.12
CA THR A 380 14.77 8.94 -31.39
C THR A 380 14.30 7.84 -32.34
N LEU A 381 13.85 8.19 -33.55
CA LEU A 381 13.49 7.22 -34.58
C LEU A 381 14.73 6.44 -35.06
N VAL A 382 15.84 7.12 -35.36
CA VAL A 382 17.09 6.44 -35.74
C VAL A 382 17.56 5.51 -34.62
N ASP A 383 17.60 6.00 -33.37
CA ASP A 383 17.99 5.19 -32.21
C ASP A 383 17.17 3.92 -32.07
N LEU A 384 15.85 4.04 -32.20
CA LEU A 384 14.93 2.93 -32.04
C LEU A 384 15.03 1.94 -33.20
N VAL A 385 15.13 2.43 -34.44
CA VAL A 385 15.32 1.61 -35.64
C VAL A 385 16.62 0.81 -35.57
N VAL A 386 17.73 1.47 -35.20
CA VAL A 386 19.04 0.83 -35.05
C VAL A 386 19.00 -0.21 -33.94
N ARG A 387 18.43 0.13 -32.78
CA ARG A 387 18.32 -0.78 -31.61
C ARG A 387 17.51 -2.03 -31.92
N LEU A 388 16.42 -1.90 -32.68
CA LEU A 388 15.52 -3.01 -33.01
C LEU A 388 15.86 -3.70 -34.34
N GLY A 389 16.85 -3.21 -35.08
CA GLY A 389 17.19 -3.73 -36.41
C GLY A 389 16.09 -3.53 -37.47
N LEU A 390 15.25 -2.51 -37.31
CA LEU A 390 14.10 -2.23 -38.18
C LEU A 390 14.45 -1.31 -39.36
N TYR A 391 15.63 -1.49 -39.95
CA TYR A 391 16.22 -0.56 -40.93
C TYR A 391 15.30 -0.24 -42.10
N GLY A 392 14.71 -1.26 -42.76
CA GLY A 392 13.77 -1.04 -43.87
C GLY A 392 12.56 -0.18 -43.50
N LEU A 393 11.97 -0.38 -42.31
CA LEU A 393 10.85 0.46 -41.84
C LEU A 393 11.29 1.90 -41.53
N GLY A 394 12.54 2.08 -41.06
CA GLY A 394 13.13 3.39 -40.85
C GLY A 394 13.32 4.15 -42.15
N ILE A 395 13.87 3.49 -43.18
CA ILE A 395 14.06 4.03 -44.53
C ILE A 395 12.72 4.47 -45.10
N GLU A 396 11.73 3.58 -45.14
CA GLU A 396 10.37 3.89 -45.62
C GLU A 396 9.77 5.12 -44.93
N ASN A 397 9.97 5.26 -43.61
CA ASN A 397 9.44 6.38 -42.84
C ASN A 397 10.14 7.70 -43.20
N PHE A 398 11.47 7.73 -43.24
CA PHE A 398 12.24 8.93 -43.60
C PHE A 398 11.98 9.37 -45.04
N VAL A 399 11.91 8.43 -45.98
CA VAL A 399 11.54 8.71 -47.37
C VAL A 399 10.15 9.32 -47.45
N ARG A 400 9.16 8.74 -46.75
CA ARG A 400 7.80 9.27 -46.71
C ARG A 400 7.71 10.67 -46.08
N LYS A 401 8.53 10.94 -45.04
CA LYS A 401 8.63 12.27 -44.40
C LYS A 401 9.49 13.26 -45.20
N LYS A 402 10.16 12.83 -46.28
CA LYS A 402 11.16 13.60 -47.03
C LYS A 402 12.29 14.16 -46.16
N ASP A 403 12.68 13.40 -45.13
CA ASP A 403 13.72 13.81 -44.19
C ASP A 403 15.08 13.22 -44.59
N ALA A 404 15.79 13.95 -45.43
CA ALA A 404 17.13 13.58 -45.89
C ALA A 404 18.18 13.64 -44.76
N ALA A 405 17.98 14.46 -43.72
CA ALA A 405 18.92 14.55 -42.61
C ALA A 405 18.84 13.29 -41.72
N GLY A 406 17.63 12.86 -41.37
CA GLY A 406 17.38 11.61 -40.67
C GLY A 406 17.88 10.39 -41.45
N LEU A 407 17.69 10.37 -42.77
CA LEU A 407 18.18 9.28 -43.63
C LEU A 407 19.73 9.19 -43.65
N ARG A 408 20.44 10.33 -43.68
CA ARG A 408 21.90 10.36 -43.54
C ARG A 408 22.37 9.93 -42.16
N SER A 409 21.65 10.33 -41.11
CA SER A 409 21.92 9.89 -39.74
C SER A 409 21.80 8.37 -39.62
N LEU A 410 20.73 7.79 -40.18
CA LEU A 410 20.53 6.35 -40.24
C LEU A 410 21.66 5.65 -41.02
N HIS A 411 22.02 6.17 -42.20
CA HIS A 411 23.12 5.63 -43.02
C HIS A 411 24.42 5.45 -42.24
N SER A 412 24.79 6.44 -41.42
CA SER A 412 26.02 6.39 -40.61
C SER A 412 26.03 5.30 -39.52
N ARG A 413 24.86 4.72 -39.21
CA ARG A 413 24.65 3.76 -38.12
C ARG A 413 24.21 2.38 -38.58
N VAL A 414 23.94 2.20 -39.88
CA VAL A 414 23.62 0.90 -40.46
C VAL A 414 24.91 0.04 -40.44
N PRO A 415 24.88 -1.18 -39.90
CA PRO A 415 26.02 -2.09 -39.94
C PRO A 415 26.44 -2.39 -41.37
N THR A 416 27.74 -2.63 -41.58
CA THR A 416 28.30 -3.00 -42.90
C THR A 416 27.71 -4.28 -43.50
N SER A 417 27.05 -5.11 -42.68
CA SER A 417 26.29 -6.29 -43.12
C SER A 417 24.95 -5.94 -43.79
N GLY A 418 24.39 -4.75 -43.56
CA GLY A 418 23.15 -4.24 -44.16
C GLY A 418 23.36 -3.65 -45.56
N SER A 419 24.07 -4.37 -46.43
CA SER A 419 24.46 -3.86 -47.75
C SER A 419 23.28 -3.45 -48.64
N ASN A 420 22.14 -4.12 -48.50
CA ASN A 420 20.92 -3.79 -49.24
C ASN A 420 20.30 -2.47 -48.74
N GLU A 421 20.23 -2.29 -47.43
CA GLU A 421 19.70 -1.09 -46.80
C GLU A 421 20.57 0.14 -47.08
N ILE A 422 21.90 -0.04 -47.11
CA ILE A 422 22.86 1.01 -47.51
C ILE A 422 22.62 1.42 -48.96
N GLN A 423 22.53 0.46 -49.88
CA GLN A 423 22.26 0.73 -51.30
C GLN A 423 20.91 1.46 -51.49
N GLU A 424 19.88 1.05 -50.75
CA GLU A 424 18.58 1.68 -50.79
C GLU A 424 18.64 3.14 -50.31
N ILE A 425 19.33 3.41 -49.20
CA ILE A 425 19.52 4.76 -48.67
C ILE A 425 20.28 5.64 -49.69
N GLU A 426 21.40 5.14 -50.23
CA GLU A 426 22.21 5.86 -51.21
C GLU A 426 21.40 6.18 -52.47
N ALA A 427 20.60 5.24 -52.95
CA ALA A 427 19.69 5.45 -54.08
C ALA A 427 18.73 6.62 -53.81
N TYR A 428 18.09 6.67 -52.64
CA TYR A 428 17.19 7.77 -52.28
C TYR A 428 17.90 9.11 -52.09
N LEU A 429 19.11 9.12 -51.51
CA LEU A 429 19.89 10.35 -51.33
C LEU A 429 20.43 10.91 -52.64
N SER A 430 20.58 10.08 -53.67
CA SER A 430 21.01 10.49 -55.01
C SER A 430 19.91 11.14 -55.87
N LEU A 431 18.64 11.03 -55.46
CA LEU A 431 17.50 11.60 -56.19
C LEU A 431 17.39 13.12 -55.98
N PRO A 432 17.08 13.92 -57.03
CA PRO A 432 16.87 15.36 -56.90
C PRO A 432 15.66 15.67 -55.99
N VAL A 433 15.79 16.68 -55.12
CA VAL A 433 14.78 17.09 -54.11
C VAL A 433 13.40 17.45 -54.72
N SER A 434 13.29 17.61 -56.04
CA SER A 434 12.06 17.91 -56.78
C SER A 434 11.32 16.70 -57.37
N PHE A 435 11.75 15.45 -57.11
CA PHE A 435 11.11 14.25 -57.70
C PHE A 435 9.85 13.80 -56.93
N ASN A 436 8.77 13.53 -57.66
CA ASN A 436 7.55 12.93 -57.12
C ASN A 436 7.73 11.41 -56.93
N LEU A 437 7.45 10.93 -55.73
CA LEU A 437 7.61 9.54 -55.29
C LEU A 437 6.60 8.54 -55.88
N SER A 438 5.81 8.93 -56.88
CA SER A 438 4.89 8.01 -57.59
C SER A 438 5.59 7.12 -58.62
N ASP A 439 6.85 7.41 -58.96
CA ASP A 439 7.51 6.83 -60.14
C ASP A 439 8.54 5.74 -59.79
N CYS A 440 8.82 5.50 -58.51
CA CYS A 440 9.70 4.41 -58.07
C CYS A 440 8.88 3.15 -57.78
N LYS A 441 8.83 2.20 -58.72
CA LYS A 441 8.41 0.82 -58.42
C LYS A 441 9.48 0.16 -57.54
N PRO A 442 9.10 -0.57 -56.48
CA PRO A 442 10.05 -1.40 -55.75
C PRO A 442 10.57 -2.51 -56.69
N PRO A 443 11.84 -2.91 -56.58
CA PRO A 443 12.34 -4.09 -57.28
C PRO A 443 11.65 -5.34 -56.72
N ASP A 444 11.24 -6.22 -57.64
CA ASP A 444 10.53 -7.49 -57.46
C ASP A 444 10.56 -8.09 -56.04
N GLN A 445 9.43 -7.98 -55.33
CA GLN A 445 9.05 -8.99 -54.34
C GLN A 445 7.99 -9.88 -55.01
N SER A 446 8.40 -11.10 -55.32
CA SER A 446 7.49 -12.20 -55.65
C SER A 446 6.44 -12.34 -54.55
N MET A 447 5.24 -11.81 -54.80
CA MET A 447 4.06 -12.06 -53.98
C MET A 447 3.70 -13.53 -54.05
N GLU A 448 4.01 -14.29 -53.00
CA GLU A 448 3.23 -15.47 -52.67
C GLU A 448 1.82 -15.01 -52.27
N ARG A 449 0.88 -15.18 -53.20
CA ARG A 449 -0.55 -15.00 -52.97
C ARG A 449 -1.02 -16.03 -51.95
N ILE A 450 -1.27 -15.59 -50.72
CA ILE A 450 -2.17 -16.32 -49.81
C ILE A 450 -3.60 -16.11 -50.30
N HIS A 451 -4.13 -17.13 -50.95
CA HIS A 451 -5.53 -17.23 -51.35
C HIS A 451 -6.45 -17.18 -50.12
N THR A 452 -7.17 -16.07 -49.94
CA THR A 452 -8.46 -16.08 -49.22
C THR A 452 -9.57 -16.07 -50.27
N LYS A 453 -10.18 -17.24 -50.50
CA LYS A 453 -11.39 -17.37 -51.34
C LYS A 453 -12.56 -16.71 -50.61
N GLY A 454 -12.97 -15.54 -51.09
CA GLY A 454 -14.31 -15.01 -50.86
C GLY A 454 -15.31 -15.71 -51.77
N ILE A 455 -16.31 -16.36 -51.18
CA ILE A 455 -17.56 -16.69 -51.86
C ILE A 455 -18.53 -15.55 -51.53
N ILE A 456 -18.77 -14.67 -52.50
CA ILE A 456 -19.95 -13.78 -52.52
C ILE A 456 -20.68 -14.07 -53.83
N ALA A 457 -21.88 -14.64 -53.72
CA ALA A 457 -22.82 -14.78 -54.82
C ALA A 457 -23.64 -13.47 -55.00
N PRO A 458 -24.07 -13.13 -56.23
CA PRO A 458 -24.62 -11.80 -56.52
C PRO A 458 -26.13 -11.71 -56.28
N ARG A 459 -26.56 -10.54 -55.80
CA ARG A 459 -27.96 -10.09 -55.82
C ARG A 459 -28.35 -9.70 -57.25
N ASN A 460 -29.45 -10.25 -57.75
CA ASN A 460 -30.20 -9.64 -58.84
C ASN A 460 -31.71 -9.68 -58.52
N ARG A 461 -32.37 -8.53 -58.76
CA ARG A 461 -33.80 -8.28 -58.53
C ARG A 461 -34.67 -9.08 -59.51
N ARG A 462 -35.85 -9.55 -59.05
CA ARG A 462 -37.20 -9.23 -59.60
C ARG A 462 -38.33 -9.84 -58.75
N ARG A 463 -39.49 -9.17 -58.81
CA ARG A 463 -40.84 -9.40 -58.24
C ARG A 463 -41.28 -10.88 -58.24
N TRP A 464 -42.17 -11.39 -57.39
CA TRP A 464 -43.64 -11.18 -57.36
C TRP A 464 -44.30 -11.71 -56.04
N HIS A 465 -45.37 -11.02 -55.61
CA HIS A 465 -46.60 -11.44 -54.88
C HIS A 465 -46.63 -12.51 -53.76
N VAL A 466 -47.11 -12.05 -52.59
CA VAL A 466 -48.00 -12.58 -51.49
C VAL A 466 -48.85 -13.86 -51.75
N PRO A 467 -49.60 -14.46 -50.78
CA PRO A 467 -49.57 -14.51 -49.28
C PRO A 467 -49.72 -15.96 -48.69
N PHE A 468 -49.95 -16.04 -47.37
CA PHE A 468 -50.49 -17.13 -46.51
C PHE A 468 -49.45 -18.04 -45.82
N ALA A 469 -49.68 -18.65 -44.65
CA ALA A 469 -50.45 -18.40 -43.43
C ALA A 469 -50.26 -19.69 -42.57
N ILE A 470 -50.47 -19.58 -41.26
CA ILE A 470 -50.80 -20.67 -40.30
C ILE A 470 -49.64 -21.58 -39.86
N GLY A 471 -49.53 -21.71 -38.53
CA GLY A 471 -48.69 -22.67 -37.81
C GLY A 471 -48.36 -22.15 -36.43
#